data_AF-A0A642PLK3-F1
#
_entry.id   AF-A0A642PLK3-F1
#
_cell.length_a   1.000
_cell.length_b   1.000
_cell.length_c   1.000
_cell.angle_alpha   90.00
_cell.angle_beta   90.00
_cell.angle_gamma   90.00
#
_symmetry.space_group_name_H-M   'P 1'
#
loop_
_entity.id
_entity.type
_entity.pdbx_description
1 polymer ?
#
loop_
_entity_poly.entity_id
_entity_poly.type
_entity_poly.pdbx_seq_one_letter_code
_entity_poly.pdbx_strand_id
1 'polypeptide(L)' 'MTKEDIIKPENLVAKKPTLMNDNPMHYCPGCSHGVVHKLVAEVIEEMGLEDKAIGISPV' A
#
# COMPACT_ATOMS: atom_id res chain seq x y z
N MET A 1 29.33 -7.69 -0.24
CA MET A 1 27.92 -7.30 -0.08
C MET A 1 27.09 -8.57 -0.14
N THR A 2 26.69 -9.06 1.01
CA THR A 2 25.82 -10.23 1.15
C THR A 2 24.35 -9.80 1.05
N LYS A 3 23.40 -10.75 1.03
CA LYS A 3 21.97 -10.41 1.03
C LYS A 3 21.56 -9.71 2.31
N GLU A 4 22.16 -10.10 3.42
CA GLU A 4 21.95 -9.55 4.75
C GLU A 4 22.44 -8.09 4.82
N ASP A 5 23.45 -7.73 4.03
CA ASP A 5 23.91 -6.34 3.91
C ASP A 5 22.88 -5.43 3.21
N ILE A 6 21.97 -6.00 2.42
CA ILE A 6 20.97 -5.28 1.60
C ILE A 6 19.60 -5.25 2.28
N ILE A 7 19.16 -6.39 2.85
CA ILE A 7 17.85 -6.53 3.47
C ILE A 7 17.90 -5.92 4.88
N LYS A 8 17.80 -4.59 4.93
CA LYS A 8 17.81 -3.81 6.16
C LYS A 8 16.56 -2.93 6.25
N PRO A 9 16.05 -2.62 7.46
CA PRO A 9 14.86 -1.78 7.63
C PRO A 9 14.97 -0.42 6.92
N GLU A 10 16.15 0.20 6.92
CA GLU A 10 16.40 1.47 6.23
C GLU A 10 16.28 1.41 4.70
N ASN A 11 16.35 0.21 4.12
CA ASN A 11 16.19 -0.03 2.68
C ASN A 11 14.76 -0.48 2.32
N LEU A 12 13.81 -0.39 3.25
CA LEU A 12 12.42 -0.76 2.99
C LEU A 12 11.78 0.24 2.01
N VAL A 13 11.58 -0.19 0.77
CA VAL A 13 10.97 0.64 -0.29
C VAL A 13 9.45 0.58 -0.27
N ALA A 14 8.87 -0.57 0.08
CA ALA A 14 7.43 -0.76 0.11
C ALA A 14 7.05 -1.87 1.08
N LYS A 15 5.90 -1.71 1.74
CA LYS A 15 5.22 -2.75 2.52
C LYS A 15 3.74 -2.78 2.14
N LYS A 16 3.02 -3.81 2.54
CA LYS A 16 1.55 -3.78 2.46
C LYS A 16 1.04 -2.69 3.43
N PRO A 17 0.21 -1.72 3.00
CA PRO A 17 -0.36 -0.73 3.90
C PRO A 17 -1.27 -1.41 4.93
N THR A 18 -1.36 -0.86 6.14
CA THR A 18 -2.18 -1.44 7.22
C THR A 18 -3.67 -1.33 6.92
N LEU A 19 -4.08 -0.30 6.18
CA LEU A 19 -5.47 -0.04 5.77
C LEU A 19 -5.92 -0.86 4.55
N MET A 20 -5.25 -1.98 4.29
CA MET A 20 -5.57 -2.92 3.20
C MET A 20 -6.00 -4.27 3.74
N ASN A 21 -7.11 -4.81 3.24
CA ASN A 21 -7.55 -6.17 3.56
C ASN A 21 -6.63 -7.25 2.94
N ASP A 22 -6.81 -8.50 3.35
CA ASP A 22 -6.07 -9.66 2.82
C ASP A 22 -6.62 -10.22 1.50
N ASN A 23 -7.64 -9.57 0.93
CA ASN A 23 -8.23 -10.03 -0.32
C ASN A 23 -7.28 -9.75 -1.50
N PRO A 24 -7.01 -10.75 -2.35
CA PRO A 24 -6.29 -10.53 -3.59
C PRO A 24 -7.03 -9.52 -4.48
N MET A 25 -6.30 -8.52 -4.99
CA MET A 25 -6.85 -7.59 -5.97
C MET A 25 -7.07 -8.30 -7.32
N HIS A 26 -8.15 -7.95 -8.01
CA HIS A 26 -8.46 -8.46 -9.35
C HIS A 26 -7.84 -7.62 -10.49
N TYR A 27 -7.03 -6.61 -10.16
CA TYR A 27 -6.43 -5.70 -11.13
C TYR A 27 -5.35 -6.39 -11.99
N CYS A 28 -5.29 -6.02 -13.26
CA CYS A 28 -4.28 -6.51 -14.18
C CYS A 28 -2.85 -6.11 -13.74
N PRO A 29 -1.83 -6.96 -13.91
CA PRO A 29 -0.45 -6.55 -13.72
C PRO A 29 -0.10 -5.36 -14.62
N GLY A 30 0.46 -4.29 -14.03
CA GLY A 30 0.90 -3.09 -14.77
C GLY A 30 -0.17 -2.00 -14.99
N CYS A 31 -1.44 -2.19 -14.63
CA CYS A 31 -2.48 -1.17 -14.83
C CYS A 31 -2.54 -0.08 -13.75
N SER A 32 -1.59 -0.06 -12.82
CA SER A 32 -1.45 0.88 -11.69
C SER A 32 -2.62 0.98 -10.70
N HIS A 33 -3.79 0.40 -10.94
CA HIS A 33 -4.92 0.44 -10.00
C HIS A 33 -4.51 -0.04 -8.60
N GLY A 34 -3.86 -1.19 -8.51
CA GLY A 34 -3.38 -1.70 -7.22
C GLY A 34 -2.30 -0.83 -6.56
N VAL A 35 -1.53 -0.06 -7.35
CA VAL A 35 -0.57 0.91 -6.82
C VAL A 35 -1.31 2.12 -6.25
N VAL A 36 -2.30 2.65 -6.97
CA VAL A 36 -3.13 3.78 -6.51
C VAL A 36 -3.85 3.45 -5.20
N HIS A 37 -4.47 2.26 -5.10
CA HIS A 37 -5.11 1.83 -3.85
C HIS A 37 -4.12 1.78 -2.66
N LYS A 38 -2.88 1.31 -2.89
CA LYS A 38 -1.86 1.25 -1.83
C LYS A 38 -1.41 2.65 -1.41
N LEU A 39 -1.13 3.54 -2.37
CA LEU A 39 -0.71 4.91 -2.09
C LEU A 39 -1.78 5.70 -1.34
N VAL A 40 -3.04 5.57 -1.75
CA VAL A 40 -4.17 6.21 -1.04
C VAL A 40 -4.25 5.70 0.40
N ALA A 41 -4.10 4.39 0.63
CA ALA A 41 -4.08 3.81 1.97
C ALA A 41 -2.90 4.33 2.82
N GLU A 42 -1.70 4.43 2.26
CA GLU A 42 -0.51 4.98 2.95
C GLU A 42 -0.73 6.44 3.37
N VAL A 43 -1.26 7.27 2.47
CA VAL A 43 -1.51 8.69 2.77
C VAL A 43 -2.58 8.86 3.85
N ILE A 44 -3.65 8.06 3.85
CA ILE A 44 -4.68 8.11 4.90
C ILE A 44 -4.07 7.76 6.27
N GLU A 45 -3.21 6.74 6.32
CA GLU A 45 -2.48 6.34 7.54
C GLU A 45 -1.52 7.45 8.01
N GLU A 46 -0.71 8.02 7.10
CA GLU A 46 0.21 9.11 7.42
C GLU A 46 -0.51 10.36 7.96
N MET A 47 -1.73 10.61 7.51
CA MET A 47 -2.56 11.72 7.95
C MET A 47 -3.37 11.43 9.23
N GLY A 48 -3.41 10.19 9.71
CA GLY A 48 -4.25 9.77 10.85
C GLY A 48 -5.74 9.97 10.59
N LEU A 49 -6.20 9.63 9.39
CA LEU A 49 -7.58 9.83 8.92
C LEU A 49 -8.38 8.53 8.77
N GLU A 50 -7.92 7.44 9.36
CA GLU A 50 -8.50 6.10 9.26
C GLU A 50 -10.01 6.11 9.59
N ASP A 51 -10.37 6.73 10.71
CA ASP A 51 -11.75 6.81 11.21
C ASP A 51 -12.58 7.96 10.59
N LYS A 52 -11.97 8.73 9.68
CA LYS A 52 -12.58 9.93 9.07
C LYS A 52 -12.72 9.83 7.55
N ALA A 53 -12.14 8.81 6.93
CA ALA A 53 -12.16 8.60 5.49
C ALA A 53 -13.32 7.68 5.08
N ILE A 54 -14.05 8.07 4.01
CA ILE A 54 -15.07 7.22 3.36
C ILE A 54 -14.63 6.99 1.92
N GLY A 55 -14.39 5.73 1.55
CA GLY A 55 -14.08 5.35 0.18
C GLY A 55 -15.34 5.22 -0.67
N ILE A 56 -15.37 5.90 -1.81
CA ILE A 56 -16.45 5.79 -2.80
C ILE A 56 -15.84 5.33 -4.14
N SER A 57 -16.21 4.14 -4.60
CA SER A 57 -15.76 3.58 -5.88
C SER A 57 -16.96 3.39 -6.83
N PRO A 58 -16.85 3.78 -8.11
CA PRO A 58 -17.89 3.53 -9.11
C PRO A 58 -17.84 2.11 -9.71
N VAL A 59 -16.80 1.34 -9.39
CA VAL A 59 -16.51 0.00 -9.90
C VAL A 59 -16.25 -0.98 -8.76
#